data_AF-A0A9P7G8M1-F1
#
_entry.id   AF-A0A9P7G8M1-F1
#
_cell.length_a   1.000
_cell.length_b   1.000
_cell.length_c   1.000
_cell.angle_alpha   90.00
_cell.angle_beta   90.00
_cell.angle_gamma   90.00
#
_symmetry.space_group_name_H-M   'P 1'
#
loop_
_entity.id
_entity.type
_entity.pdbx_description
1 polymer ?
#
loop_
_entity_poly.entity_id
_entity_poly.type
_entity_poly.pdbx_seq_one_letter_code
_entity_poly.pdbx_strand_id
1 'polypeptide(L)'
;MSPKDSTVVEQGAFVVPDIPIKELLDAIPAHCFKRSAIRSGAYALWDFFVIGVIYKTATFLDTQIDPSIIALPHPALYPFARFALWSLYGFFTGLFATGLWVVAHECGHQAFSESKFINNTVGWILHSALGVPYHSWRITHAKHHASTGHLTQDQVFVPSTRSDLGLPPLDPKREDRLGARVTEEVKKELWEALGDSPIGAVIGSATYL
;
A
#
# COMPACT_ATOMS: atom_id res chain seq x y z
N MET A 1 -35.77 3.83 -23.15
CA MET A 1 -34.94 2.68 -22.74
C MET A 1 -35.83 1.68 -22.07
N SER A 2 -35.78 0.43 -22.50
CA SER A 2 -36.58 -0.65 -21.94
C SER A 2 -36.02 -1.02 -20.56
N PRO A 3 -36.84 -1.48 -19.58
CA PRO A 3 -36.33 -2.02 -18.32
C PRO A 3 -35.34 -3.18 -18.48
N LYS A 4 -35.19 -3.73 -19.69
CA LYS A 4 -34.22 -4.78 -20.04
C LYS A 4 -32.78 -4.28 -20.28
N ASP A 5 -32.56 -2.97 -20.38
CA ASP A 5 -31.27 -2.37 -20.77
C ASP A 5 -30.42 -1.92 -19.55
N SER A 6 -30.87 -2.20 -18.33
CA SER A 6 -30.14 -1.84 -17.11
C SER A 6 -30.39 -2.84 -15.98
N THR A 7 -29.35 -3.15 -15.20
CA THR A 7 -29.52 -3.83 -13.91
C THR A 7 -29.80 -2.80 -12.84
N VAL A 8 -30.87 -3.05 -12.09
CA VAL A 8 -31.23 -2.30 -10.89
C VAL A 8 -31.09 -3.21 -9.69
N VAL A 9 -30.36 -2.76 -8.68
CA VAL A 9 -30.20 -3.41 -7.39
C VAL A 9 -30.98 -2.61 -6.37
N GLU A 10 -31.85 -3.26 -5.61
CA GLU A 10 -32.54 -2.63 -4.49
C GLU A 10 -31.50 -2.30 -3.40
N GLN A 11 -31.36 -1.01 -3.09
CA GLN A 11 -30.49 -0.54 -2.02
C GLN A 11 -31.32 -0.22 -0.79
N GLY A 12 -31.04 -0.92 0.30
CA GLY A 12 -31.61 -0.57 1.61
C GLY A 12 -31.07 0.77 2.10
N ALA A 13 -31.90 1.51 2.85
CA ALA A 13 -31.42 2.68 3.56
C ALA A 13 -30.46 2.23 4.68
N PHE A 14 -29.18 2.57 4.56
CA PHE A 14 -28.24 2.37 5.66
C PHE A 14 -28.53 3.42 6.74
N VAL A 15 -29.14 2.98 7.84
CA VAL A 15 -29.31 3.82 9.02
C VAL A 15 -27.97 3.87 9.73
N VAL A 16 -27.30 5.02 9.64
CA VAL A 16 -26.05 5.24 10.37
C VAL A 16 -26.35 5.15 11.86
N PRO A 17 -25.77 4.19 12.59
CA PRO A 17 -26.04 4.04 14.01
C PRO A 17 -25.42 5.22 14.77
N ASP A 18 -26.18 5.81 15.68
CA ASP A 18 -25.72 6.91 16.55
C ASP A 18 -24.96 6.34 17.75
N ILE A 19 -23.78 5.77 17.49
CA ILE A 19 -22.90 5.18 18.52
C ILE A 19 -21.82 6.21 18.87
N PRO A 20 -21.71 6.64 20.14
CA PRO A 20 -20.66 7.57 20.54
C PRO A 20 -19.29 6.90 20.45
N ILE A 21 -18.26 7.66 20.04
CA ILE A 21 -16.87 7.17 19.95
C ILE A 21 -16.41 6.50 21.25
N LYS A 22 -16.85 7.01 22.40
CA LYS A 22 -16.53 6.43 23.71
C LYS A 22 -16.98 4.98 23.82
N GLU A 23 -18.19 4.64 23.37
CA GLU A 23 -18.70 3.28 23.42
C GLU A 23 -17.90 2.33 22.53
N LEU A 24 -17.48 2.81 21.35
CA LEU A 24 -16.56 2.06 20.48
C LEU A 24 -15.20 1.81 21.15
N LEU A 25 -14.64 2.80 21.84
CA LEU A 25 -13.36 2.67 22.55
C LEU A 25 -13.48 1.77 23.79
N ASP A 26 -14.59 1.84 24.52
CA ASP A 26 -14.85 1.01 25.69
C ASP A 26 -15.01 -0.47 25.34
N ALA A 27 -15.41 -0.79 24.10
CA ALA A 27 -15.47 -2.16 23.59
C ALA A 27 -14.07 -2.78 23.34
N ILE A 28 -13.01 -1.97 23.24
CA ILE A 28 -11.65 -2.45 23.01
C ILE A 28 -11.03 -2.90 24.34
N PRO A 29 -10.50 -4.13 24.45
CA PRO A 29 -9.88 -4.62 25.68
C PRO A 29 -8.75 -3.71 26.19
N ALA A 30 -8.70 -3.44 27.50
CA ALA A 30 -7.73 -2.52 28.10
C ALA A 30 -6.26 -2.87 27.79
N HIS A 31 -5.93 -4.15 27.59
CA HIS A 31 -4.58 -4.59 27.27
C HIS A 31 -4.14 -4.18 25.84
N CYS A 32 -5.07 -3.93 24.92
CA CYS A 32 -4.77 -3.44 23.57
C CYS A 32 -4.18 -2.02 23.56
N PHE A 33 -4.40 -1.24 24.63
CA PHE A 33 -3.83 0.11 24.76
C PHE A 33 -2.40 0.13 25.33
N LYS A 34 -1.89 -1.02 25.81
CA LYS A 34 -0.54 -1.14 26.38
C LYS A 34 0.49 -1.35 25.27
N ARG A 35 1.31 -0.33 25.02
CA ARG A 35 2.33 -0.34 23.96
C ARG A 35 3.69 -0.62 24.57
N SER A 36 4.43 -1.57 24.00
CA SER A 36 5.74 -1.97 24.52
C SER A 36 6.87 -1.55 23.58
N ALA A 37 7.64 -0.54 23.99
CA ALA A 37 8.82 -0.09 23.24
C ALA A 37 9.83 -1.22 23.01
N ILE A 38 9.97 -2.14 23.98
CA ILE A 38 10.89 -3.28 23.88
C ILE A 38 10.42 -4.24 22.80
N ARG A 39 9.12 -4.59 22.79
CA ARG A 39 8.56 -5.49 21.79
C ARG A 39 8.63 -4.88 20.38
N SER A 40 8.21 -3.62 20.24
CA SER A 40 8.27 -2.91 18.96
C SER A 40 9.72 -2.74 18.48
N GLY A 41 10.64 -2.43 19.39
CA GLY A 41 12.07 -2.34 19.10
C GLY A 41 12.69 -3.67 18.69
N ALA A 42 12.26 -4.79 19.24
CA ALA A 42 12.73 -6.11 18.85
C ALA A 42 12.41 -6.43 17.38
N TYR A 43 11.23 -6.05 16.89
CA TYR A 43 10.89 -6.19 15.46
C TYR A 43 11.78 -5.31 14.57
N ALA A 44 12.02 -4.05 14.96
CA ALA A 44 12.92 -3.18 14.20
C ALA A 44 14.36 -3.72 14.15
N LEU A 45 14.87 -4.22 15.29
CA LEU A 45 16.20 -4.83 15.37
C LEU A 45 16.29 -6.10 14.54
N TRP A 46 15.22 -6.90 14.50
CA TRP A 46 15.13 -8.09 13.67
C TRP A 46 15.24 -7.74 12.18
N ASP A 47 14.50 -6.73 11.72
CA ASP A 47 14.57 -6.31 10.32
C ASP A 47 15.97 -5.81 9.95
N PHE A 48 16.62 -5.01 10.80
CA PHE A 48 18.01 -4.61 10.61
C PHE A 48 18.98 -5.79 10.55
N PHE A 49 18.80 -6.77 11.45
CA PHE A 49 19.63 -7.97 11.48
C PHE A 49 19.49 -8.76 10.17
N VAL A 50 18.26 -9.00 9.72
CA VAL A 50 18.00 -9.75 8.48
C VAL A 50 18.54 -9.02 7.25
N ILE A 51 18.36 -7.70 7.17
CA ILE A 51 18.97 -6.88 6.12
C ILE A 51 20.50 -7.03 6.14
N GLY A 52 21.12 -6.98 7.32
CA GLY A 52 22.56 -7.19 7.48
C GLY A 52 23.02 -8.56 6.98
N VAL A 53 22.27 -9.62 7.28
CA VAL A 53 22.55 -10.99 6.81
C VAL A 53 22.40 -11.09 5.29
N ILE A 54 21.33 -10.52 4.72
CA ILE A 54 21.10 -10.50 3.26
C ILE A 54 22.25 -9.77 2.56
N TYR A 55 22.65 -8.60 3.06
CA TYR A 55 23.77 -7.83 2.54
C TYR A 55 25.09 -8.59 2.60
N LYS A 56 25.41 -9.19 3.75
CA LYS A 56 26.64 -9.99 3.92
C LYS A 56 26.65 -11.23 3.02
N THR A 57 25.50 -11.87 2.84
CA THR A 57 25.36 -13.02 1.96
C THR A 57 25.54 -12.61 0.49
N ALA A 58 24.88 -11.53 0.05
CA ALA A 58 25.00 -11.03 -1.31
C ALA A 58 26.44 -10.60 -1.64
N THR A 59 27.08 -9.86 -0.74
CA THR A 59 28.48 -9.44 -0.93
C THR A 59 29.45 -10.62 -0.94
N PHE A 60 29.25 -11.62 -0.07
CA PHE A 60 30.02 -12.86 -0.12
C PHE A 60 29.83 -13.59 -1.46
N LEU A 61 28.59 -13.81 -1.90
CA LEU A 61 28.30 -14.51 -3.14
C LEU A 61 28.85 -13.78 -4.37
N ASP A 62 28.83 -12.44 -4.40
CA ASP A 62 29.40 -11.66 -5.51
C ASP A 62 30.91 -11.95 -5.69
N THR A 63 31.65 -12.16 -4.58
CA THR A 63 33.07 -12.56 -4.65
C THR A 63 33.28 -13.95 -5.25
N GLN A 64 32.27 -14.83 -5.19
CA GLN A 64 32.35 -16.18 -5.76
C GLN A 64 32.05 -16.17 -7.27
N ILE A 65 31.44 -15.09 -7.80
CA ILE A 65 31.14 -14.94 -9.23
C ILE A 65 32.39 -14.37 -9.94
N ASP A 66 33.44 -15.18 -9.95
CA ASP A 66 34.71 -14.93 -10.61
C ASP A 66 35.16 -16.16 -11.41
N PRO A 67 35.68 -16.00 -12.65
CA PRO A 67 36.13 -17.12 -13.48
C PRO A 67 37.25 -17.97 -12.86
N SER A 68 38.01 -17.43 -11.90
CA SER A 68 39.04 -18.18 -11.16
C SER A 68 38.48 -19.08 -10.06
N ILE A 69 37.22 -18.87 -9.66
CA ILE A 69 36.55 -19.60 -8.57
C ILE A 69 35.51 -20.57 -9.13
N ILE A 70 34.65 -20.09 -10.04
CA ILE A 70 33.59 -20.90 -10.66
C ILE A 70 33.67 -20.81 -12.18
N ALA A 71 33.73 -21.97 -12.84
CA ALA A 71 33.74 -22.04 -14.30
C ALA A 71 32.31 -22.10 -14.84
N LEU A 72 31.84 -21.00 -15.43
CA LEU A 72 30.58 -20.95 -16.17
C LEU A 72 30.78 -21.25 -17.67
N PRO A 73 29.81 -21.92 -18.34
CA PRO A 73 29.97 -22.38 -19.71
C PRO A 73 30.02 -21.27 -20.77
N HIS A 74 29.59 -20.04 -20.43
CA HIS A 74 29.62 -18.90 -21.34
C HIS A 74 29.95 -17.60 -20.57
N PRO A 75 30.84 -16.73 -21.08
CA PRO A 75 31.25 -15.49 -20.39
C PRO A 75 30.10 -14.54 -20.03
N ALA A 76 29.01 -14.51 -20.83
CA ALA A 76 27.84 -13.69 -20.52
C ALA A 76 27.08 -14.12 -19.25
N LEU A 77 27.32 -15.33 -18.73
CA LEU A 77 26.64 -15.81 -17.54
C LEU A 77 27.15 -15.15 -16.25
N TYR A 78 28.39 -14.63 -16.21
CA TYR A 78 28.90 -13.91 -15.04
C TYR A 78 28.14 -12.59 -14.77
N PRO A 79 28.02 -11.65 -15.73
CA PRO A 79 27.23 -10.44 -15.50
C PRO A 79 25.75 -10.76 -15.28
N PHE A 80 25.20 -11.80 -15.92
CA PHE A 80 23.83 -12.26 -15.65
C PHE A 80 23.65 -12.76 -14.22
N ALA A 81 24.58 -13.58 -13.71
CA ALA A 81 24.55 -14.07 -12.34
C ALA A 81 24.68 -12.92 -11.33
N ARG A 82 25.55 -11.94 -11.57
CA ARG A 82 25.66 -10.73 -10.73
C ARG A 82 24.38 -9.93 -10.75
N PHE A 83 23.80 -9.69 -11.94
CA PHE A 83 22.52 -8.99 -12.06
C PHE A 83 21.41 -9.70 -11.28
N ALA A 84 21.28 -11.02 -11.44
CA ALA A 84 20.31 -11.82 -10.69
C ALA A 84 20.53 -11.74 -9.18
N LEU A 85 21.78 -11.88 -8.72
CA LEU A 85 22.15 -11.79 -7.30
C LEU A 85 21.76 -10.44 -6.70
N TRP A 86 22.12 -9.33 -7.36
CA TRP A 86 21.82 -7.99 -6.86
C TRP A 86 20.33 -7.63 -6.98
N SER A 87 19.63 -8.19 -7.97
CA SER A 87 18.16 -8.07 -8.07
C SER A 87 17.46 -8.80 -6.93
N LEU A 88 17.88 -10.02 -6.61
CA LEU A 88 17.37 -10.77 -5.45
C LEU A 88 17.70 -10.06 -4.14
N TYR A 89 18.93 -9.56 -3.98
CA TYR A 89 19.31 -8.73 -2.84
C TYR A 89 18.36 -7.54 -2.69
N GLY A 90 18.11 -6.79 -3.77
CA GLY A 90 17.22 -5.63 -3.77
C GLY A 90 15.79 -6.01 -3.41
N PHE A 91 15.26 -7.08 -3.99
CA PHE A 91 13.93 -7.60 -3.71
C PHE A 91 13.77 -7.96 -2.23
N PHE A 92 14.63 -8.85 -1.70
CA PHE A 92 14.51 -9.31 -0.32
C PHE A 92 14.81 -8.21 0.70
N THR A 93 15.84 -7.40 0.47
CA THR A 93 16.13 -6.23 1.33
C THR A 93 14.96 -5.26 1.34
N GLY A 94 14.31 -5.04 0.19
CA GLY A 94 13.12 -4.23 0.06
C GLY A 94 11.97 -4.69 0.97
N LEU A 95 11.71 -5.99 1.06
CA LEU A 95 10.66 -6.53 1.94
C LEU A 95 10.86 -6.13 3.42
N PHE A 96 12.07 -6.28 3.94
CA PHE A 96 12.39 -5.92 5.33
C PHE A 96 12.53 -4.39 5.52
N ALA A 97 12.99 -3.66 4.51
CA ALA A 97 13.00 -2.20 4.54
C ALA A 97 11.57 -1.62 4.56
N THR A 98 10.62 -2.27 3.88
CA THR A 98 9.19 -1.96 4.02
C THR A 98 8.70 -2.26 5.45
N GLY A 99 9.17 -3.32 6.10
CA GLY A 99 8.92 -3.57 7.53
C GLY A 99 9.36 -2.40 8.42
N LEU A 100 10.59 -1.91 8.24
CA LEU A 100 11.10 -0.72 8.94
C LEU A 100 10.27 0.54 8.63
N TRP A 101 9.82 0.71 7.38
CA TRP A 101 8.92 1.80 7.00
C TRP A 101 7.59 1.73 7.75
N VAL A 102 7.00 0.53 7.88
CA VAL A 102 5.77 0.29 8.64
C VAL A 102 5.96 0.57 10.12
N VAL A 103 7.08 0.15 10.72
CA VAL A 103 7.41 0.47 12.12
C VAL A 103 7.47 1.99 12.35
N ALA A 104 8.08 2.73 11.41
CA ALA A 104 8.14 4.18 11.46
C ALA A 104 6.77 4.85 11.20
N HIS A 105 5.93 4.27 10.35
CA HIS A 105 4.53 4.65 10.18
C HIS A 105 3.75 4.51 11.51
N GLU A 106 3.91 3.40 12.22
CA GLU A 106 3.30 3.18 13.55
C GLU A 106 3.82 4.14 14.62
N CYS A 107 5.07 4.60 14.49
CA CYS A 107 5.57 5.70 15.31
C CYS A 107 4.77 6.99 15.08
N GLY A 108 4.37 7.27 13.83
CA GLY A 108 3.49 8.39 13.48
C GLY A 108 2.15 8.34 14.20
N HIS A 109 1.56 7.13 14.28
CA HIS A 109 0.33 6.82 15.03
C HIS A 109 0.48 6.81 16.55
N GLN A 110 1.70 6.98 17.05
CA GLN A 110 2.03 6.82 18.47
C GLN A 110 1.78 5.41 19.00
N ALA A 111 1.81 4.39 18.14
CA ALA A 111 1.56 3.00 18.52
C ALA A 111 2.83 2.25 18.95
N PHE A 112 4.02 2.71 18.55
CA PHE A 112 5.29 2.04 18.83
C PHE A 112 5.61 1.92 20.32
N SER A 113 5.37 2.98 21.10
CA SER A 113 5.58 3.05 22.55
C SER A 113 4.59 4.00 23.22
N GLU A 114 4.49 3.95 24.55
CA GLU A 114 3.70 4.90 25.33
C GLU A 114 4.29 6.33 25.35
N SER A 115 5.56 6.49 25.00
CA SER A 115 6.24 7.78 24.98
C SER A 115 6.21 8.41 23.58
N LYS A 116 5.53 9.55 23.47
CA LYS A 116 5.53 10.36 22.23
C LYS A 116 6.93 10.77 21.80
N PHE A 117 7.84 10.99 22.76
CA PHE A 117 9.22 11.33 22.46
C PHE A 117 9.93 10.17 21.75
N ILE A 118 9.88 8.96 22.34
CA ILE A 118 10.48 7.75 21.75
C ILE A 118 9.90 7.51 20.35
N ASN A 119 8.57 7.58 20.20
CA ASN A 119 7.92 7.39 18.91
C ASN A 119 8.45 8.37 17.86
N ASN A 120 8.49 9.67 18.19
CA ASN A 120 8.95 10.67 17.23
C ASN A 120 10.43 10.54 16.88
N THR A 121 11.28 10.19 17.85
CA THR A 121 12.70 9.98 17.58
C THR A 121 12.93 8.75 16.69
N VAL A 122 12.33 7.61 17.03
CA VAL A 122 12.48 6.37 16.24
C VAL A 122 11.90 6.55 14.84
N GLY A 123 10.68 7.06 14.74
CA GLY A 123 10.03 7.33 13.46
C GLY A 123 10.84 8.29 12.59
N TRP A 124 11.37 9.37 13.17
CA TRP A 124 12.22 10.32 12.45
C TRP A 124 13.49 9.67 11.90
N ILE A 125 14.21 8.90 12.71
CA ILE A 125 15.44 8.21 12.27
C ILE A 125 15.12 7.24 11.13
N LEU A 126 14.14 6.35 11.32
CA LEU A 126 13.82 5.29 10.37
C LEU A 126 13.28 5.82 9.05
N HIS A 127 12.30 6.72 9.07
CA HIS A 127 11.76 7.31 7.84
C HIS A 127 12.81 8.16 7.13
N SER A 128 13.64 8.93 7.85
CA SER A 128 14.70 9.73 7.22
C SER A 128 15.74 8.85 6.52
N ALA A 129 16.11 7.71 7.12
CA ALA A 129 17.00 6.73 6.49
C ALA A 129 16.42 6.12 5.20
N LEU A 130 15.09 6.10 5.08
CA LEU A 130 14.34 5.62 3.90
C LEU A 130 13.91 6.75 2.96
N GLY A 131 14.40 7.98 3.16
CA GLY A 131 14.09 9.13 2.30
C GLY A 131 12.69 9.72 2.49
N VAL A 132 12.03 9.44 3.63
CA VAL A 132 10.69 9.92 3.96
C VAL A 132 10.78 11.03 5.02
N PRO A 133 10.23 12.24 4.76
CA PRO A 133 10.26 13.34 5.72
C PRO A 133 9.24 13.08 6.85
N TYR A 134 9.66 12.39 7.91
CA TYR A 134 8.79 11.87 8.97
C TYR A 134 7.76 12.86 9.51
N HIS A 135 8.16 14.10 9.83
CA HIS A 135 7.25 15.08 10.43
C HIS A 135 6.17 15.55 9.47
N SER A 136 6.53 15.88 8.23
CA SER A 136 5.57 16.23 7.19
C SER A 136 4.63 15.05 6.94
N TRP A 137 5.20 13.85 6.78
CA TRP A 137 4.45 12.63 6.53
C TRP A 137 3.47 12.31 7.66
N ARG A 138 3.87 12.29 8.94
CA ARG A 138 2.95 11.93 10.04
C ARG A 138 1.81 12.93 10.21
N ILE A 139 2.03 14.21 9.88
CA ILE A 139 1.00 15.25 9.98
C ILE A 139 -0.04 15.05 8.87
N THR A 140 0.41 14.88 7.63
CA THR A 140 -0.51 14.69 6.49
C THR A 140 -1.21 13.34 6.57
N HIS A 141 -0.50 12.29 7.02
CA HIS A 141 -1.04 10.96 7.24
C HIS A 141 -2.13 10.92 8.32
N ALA A 142 -1.94 11.65 9.43
CA ALA A 142 -2.97 11.77 10.46
C ALA A 142 -4.25 12.44 9.92
N LYS A 143 -4.12 13.43 9.03
CA LYS A 143 -5.28 14.06 8.36
C LYS A 143 -5.97 13.08 7.42
N HIS A 144 -5.20 12.34 6.62
CA HIS A 144 -5.72 11.28 5.76
C HIS A 144 -6.53 10.24 6.55
N HIS A 145 -6.01 9.71 7.66
CA HIS A 145 -6.74 8.75 8.49
C HIS A 145 -7.99 9.33 9.16
N ALA A 146 -7.95 10.61 9.56
CA ALA A 146 -9.12 11.27 10.14
C ALA A 146 -10.23 11.53 9.11
N SER A 147 -9.89 11.60 7.82
CA SER A 147 -10.79 12.04 6.74
C SER A 147 -10.73 11.12 5.53
N THR A 148 -10.49 9.82 5.72
CA THR A 148 -10.24 8.88 4.61
C THR A 148 -11.42 8.85 3.64
N GLY A 149 -11.14 9.11 2.36
CA GLY A 149 -12.17 9.17 1.31
C GLY A 149 -13.04 10.43 1.33
N HIS A 150 -12.76 11.40 2.20
CA HIS A 150 -13.47 12.67 2.21
C HIS A 150 -12.95 13.59 1.10
N LEU A 151 -13.84 13.99 0.19
CA LEU A 151 -13.50 14.73 -1.04
C LEU A 151 -12.74 16.04 -0.83
N THR A 152 -12.85 16.67 0.35
CA THR A 152 -12.21 17.97 0.62
C THR A 152 -11.25 17.97 1.81
N GLN A 153 -11.20 16.88 2.58
CA GLN A 153 -10.42 16.81 3.83
C GLN A 153 -9.34 15.72 3.78
N ASP A 154 -9.52 14.69 2.95
CA ASP A 154 -8.44 13.79 2.60
C ASP A 154 -7.33 14.56 1.85
N GLN A 155 -6.10 14.11 2.01
CA GLN A 155 -4.92 14.68 1.35
C GLN A 155 -4.28 13.74 0.34
N VAL A 156 -4.64 12.45 0.33
CA VAL A 156 -3.93 11.42 -0.42
C VAL A 156 -4.77 10.88 -1.57
N PHE A 157 -6.05 10.55 -1.33
CA PHE A 157 -6.92 9.94 -2.33
C PHE A 157 -8.15 10.80 -2.63
N VAL A 158 -7.91 11.99 -3.17
CA VAL A 158 -8.97 12.90 -3.61
C VAL A 158 -9.22 12.68 -5.11
N PRO A 159 -10.33 12.05 -5.51
CA PRO A 159 -10.64 11.86 -6.93
C PRO A 159 -10.93 13.22 -7.58
N SER A 160 -10.45 13.40 -8.80
CA SER A 160 -10.82 14.56 -9.61
C SER A 160 -12.33 14.60 -9.83
N THR A 161 -12.91 15.78 -9.75
CA THR A 161 -14.33 15.97 -10.05
C THR A 161 -14.56 15.98 -11.56
N ARG A 162 -15.81 15.76 -12.00
CA ARG A 162 -16.19 15.90 -13.41
C ARG A 162 -15.84 17.28 -13.96
N SER A 163 -16.00 18.32 -13.15
CA SER A 163 -15.61 19.69 -13.51
C SER A 163 -14.10 19.85 -13.71
N ASP A 164 -13.27 19.25 -12.85
CA ASP A 164 -11.80 19.32 -12.98
C ASP A 164 -11.33 18.68 -14.29
N LEU A 165 -12.05 17.66 -14.74
CA LEU A 165 -11.78 16.94 -15.99
C LEU A 165 -12.47 17.56 -17.22
N GLY A 166 -13.23 18.65 -17.08
CA GLY A 166 -13.99 19.25 -18.17
C GLY A 166 -15.11 18.36 -18.73
N LEU A 167 -15.58 17.38 -17.95
CA LEU A 167 -16.63 16.46 -18.36
C LEU A 167 -18.02 17.09 -18.22
N PRO A 168 -19.02 16.67 -19.04
CA PRO A 168 -20.40 17.12 -18.88
C PRO A 168 -20.95 16.84 -17.47
N PRO A 169 -21.95 17.60 -17.00
CA PRO A 169 -22.67 17.27 -15.76
C PRO A 169 -23.21 15.84 -15.76
N LEU A 170 -23.47 15.30 -14.57
CA LEU A 170 -24.07 13.97 -14.43
C LEU A 170 -25.44 13.95 -15.13
N ASP A 171 -25.68 12.98 -16.01
CA ASP A 171 -26.98 12.77 -16.64
C ASP A 171 -27.79 11.73 -15.83
N PRO A 172 -28.78 12.15 -15.01
CA PRO A 172 -29.56 11.23 -14.18
C PRO A 172 -30.37 10.21 -14.98
N LYS A 173 -30.56 10.40 -16.30
CA LYS A 173 -31.23 9.43 -17.16
C LYS A 173 -30.33 8.24 -17.48
N ARG A 174 -29.02 8.46 -17.57
CA ARG A 174 -28.01 7.42 -17.89
C ARG A 174 -27.27 6.91 -16.67
N GLU A 175 -27.02 7.78 -15.70
CA GLU A 175 -26.14 7.55 -14.57
C GLU A 175 -26.93 7.61 -13.26
N ASP A 176 -26.47 6.86 -12.26
CA ASP A 176 -27.01 6.87 -10.91
C ASP A 176 -25.87 7.06 -9.90
N ARG A 177 -25.96 8.12 -9.10
CA ARG A 177 -24.92 8.45 -8.09
C ARG A 177 -24.78 7.38 -7.02
N LEU A 178 -25.88 6.69 -6.68
CA LEU A 178 -25.85 5.65 -5.66
C LEU A 178 -25.37 4.32 -6.24
N GLY A 179 -25.25 4.20 -7.57
CA GLY A 179 -24.92 2.96 -8.25
C GLY A 179 -26.00 1.88 -8.12
N ALA A 180 -27.24 2.23 -7.76
CA ALA A 180 -28.35 1.31 -7.68
C ALA A 180 -28.78 0.86 -9.08
N ARG A 181 -28.57 1.68 -10.11
CA ARG A 181 -28.83 1.33 -11.51
C ARG A 181 -27.57 1.45 -12.36
N VAL A 182 -27.24 0.39 -13.08
CA VAL A 182 -26.13 0.35 -14.05
C VAL A 182 -26.66 -0.12 -15.40
N THR A 183 -26.49 0.69 -16.45
CA THR A 183 -26.93 0.33 -17.81
C THR A 183 -25.97 -0.71 -18.44
N GLU A 184 -26.44 -1.47 -19.42
CA GLU A 184 -25.59 -2.44 -20.13
C GLU A 184 -24.38 -1.78 -20.81
N GLU A 185 -24.52 -0.55 -21.30
CA GLU A 185 -23.41 0.20 -21.89
C GLU A 185 -22.31 0.47 -20.84
N VAL A 186 -22.68 0.95 -19.65
CA VAL A 186 -21.72 1.19 -18.56
C VAL A 186 -21.08 -0.11 -18.10
N LYS A 187 -21.83 -1.21 -18.02
CA LYS A 187 -21.25 -2.52 -17.70
C LYS A 187 -20.21 -2.94 -18.74
N LYS A 188 -20.49 -2.73 -20.02
CA LYS A 188 -19.56 -3.05 -21.09
C LYS A 188 -18.26 -2.24 -20.97
N GLU A 189 -18.38 -0.93 -20.73
CA GLU A 189 -17.21 -0.07 -20.47
C GLU A 189 -16.39 -0.56 -19.27
N LEU A 190 -17.04 -0.95 -18.18
CA LEU A 190 -16.36 -1.52 -17.00
C LEU A 190 -15.66 -2.86 -17.31
N TRP A 191 -16.28 -3.72 -18.13
CA TRP A 191 -15.67 -4.97 -18.57
C TRP A 191 -14.47 -4.75 -19.49
N GLU A 192 -14.54 -3.78 -20.41
CA GLU A 192 -13.42 -3.38 -21.26
C GLU A 192 -12.26 -2.86 -20.39
N ALA A 193 -12.54 -1.97 -19.43
CA ALA A 193 -11.52 -1.46 -18.50
C ALA A 193 -10.89 -2.56 -17.62
N LEU A 194 -11.66 -3.58 -17.20
CA LEU A 194 -11.13 -4.75 -16.50
C LEU A 194 -10.24 -5.60 -17.40
N GLY A 195 -10.60 -5.75 -18.68
CA GLY A 195 -9.78 -6.42 -19.69
C GLY A 195 -8.42 -5.73 -19.90
N ASP A 196 -8.40 -4.40 -19.83
CA ASP A 196 -7.18 -3.58 -19.96
C ASP A 196 -6.33 -3.52 -18.68
N SER A 197 -6.80 -4.10 -17.57
CA SER A 197 -6.00 -4.20 -16.35
C SER A 197 -4.74 -5.05 -16.58
N PRO A 198 -3.63 -4.87 -15.83
CA PRO A 198 -2.43 -5.66 -16.02
C PRO A 198 -2.67 -7.18 -15.95
N ILE A 199 -3.58 -7.62 -15.07
CA ILE A 199 -3.96 -9.04 -14.95
C ILE A 199 -4.83 -9.45 -16.16
N GLY A 200 -5.81 -8.64 -16.54
CA GLY A 200 -6.66 -8.87 -17.71
C GLY A 200 -5.86 -8.98 -19.00
N ALA A 201 -4.92 -8.06 -19.22
CA ALA A 201 -4.02 -8.05 -20.38
C ALA A 201 -3.08 -9.26 -20.41
N VAL A 202 -2.53 -9.68 -19.27
CA VAL A 202 -1.68 -10.88 -19.16
C VAL A 202 -2.48 -12.15 -19.44
N ILE A 203 -3.65 -12.31 -18.82
CA ILE A 203 -4.50 -13.50 -19.06
C ILE A 203 -5.00 -13.51 -20.50
N GLY A 204 -5.46 -12.37 -21.00
CA GLY A 204 -5.95 -12.21 -22.37
C GLY A 204 -4.87 -12.56 -23.39
N SER A 205 -3.67 -12.00 -23.27
CA SER A 205 -2.54 -12.33 -24.16
C SER A 205 -2.15 -13.81 -24.10
N ALA A 206 -2.24 -14.46 -22.93
CA ALA A 206 -1.97 -15.89 -22.78
C ALA A 206 -2.98 -16.78 -23.52
N THR A 207 -4.21 -16.32 -23.78
CA THR A 207 -5.19 -17.09 -24.58
C THR A 207 -4.88 -17.12 -26.08
N TYR A 208 -3.94 -16.29 -26.55
CA TYR A 208 -3.47 -16.28 -27.95
C TYR A 208 -2.21 -17.15 -28.17
N LEU A 209 -1.67 -17.77 -27.11
CA LEU A 209 -0.54 -18.70 -27.14
C LEU A 209 -1.03 -20.16 -27.12
#